data_AF-A0A1B9LFI1-F1
#
_entry.id   AF-A0A1B9LFI1-F1
#
_cell.length_a   1.000
_cell.length_b   1.000
_cell.length_c   1.000
_cell.angle_alpha   90.00
_cell.angle_beta   90.00
_cell.angle_gamma   90.00
#
_symmetry.space_group_name_H-M   'P 1'
#
loop_
_entity.id
_entity.type
_entity.pdbx_description
1 polymer ?
#
loop_
_entity_poly.entity_id
_entity_poly.type
_entity_poly.pdbx_seq_one_letter_code
_entity_poly.pdbx_strand_id
1 'polypeptide(L)'
;MIKFKFFSIGILIISFFSFAETQSRTHKYAILYEFKEYPKSILSEEHYSLRKFFADNKEIYDENNSLNSLFNSDTPLQGMIEHRKPYTDKAILFKKIPLDKNLNIFLFAYWDHNDQDSYYNLPTLEMQIFDKNYNFISKIIAVDGAAAECSYRKKIRIYKNKKFEITEAEYCIDIETDKLMTEQHKTSYYFIDDKGNINFE
;
A
#
# COMPACT_ATOMS: atom_id res chain seq x y z
N MET A 1 -11.61 23.17 -72.90
CA MET A 1 -10.59 22.71 -71.94
C MET A 1 -10.89 23.33 -70.59
N ILE A 2 -11.69 22.67 -69.74
CA ILE A 2 -11.94 23.12 -68.35
C ILE A 2 -12.03 21.86 -67.50
N LYS A 3 -10.98 21.60 -66.70
CA LYS A 3 -10.93 20.51 -65.73
C LYS A 3 -11.24 21.08 -64.35
N PHE A 4 -12.28 20.54 -63.72
CA PHE A 4 -12.52 20.71 -62.29
C PHE A 4 -11.35 20.11 -61.49
N LYS A 5 -10.85 20.87 -60.52
CA LYS A 5 -10.11 20.35 -59.37
C LYS A 5 -10.75 20.93 -58.12
N PHE A 6 -11.60 20.15 -57.47
CA PHE A 6 -11.77 20.23 -56.02
C PHE A 6 -10.50 19.67 -55.38
N PHE A 7 -9.95 20.31 -54.34
CA PHE A 7 -9.59 19.62 -53.09
C PHE A 7 -9.20 20.63 -52.01
N SER A 8 -10.11 20.70 -51.03
CA SER A 8 -9.99 20.95 -49.59
C SER A 8 -8.85 21.80 -49.02
N ILE A 9 -9.31 22.89 -48.39
CA ILE A 9 -8.69 23.66 -47.31
C ILE A 9 -8.20 22.69 -46.22
N GLY A 10 -6.89 22.60 -46.04
CA GLY A 10 -6.28 21.95 -44.88
C GLY A 10 -6.42 22.87 -43.67
N ILE A 11 -7.41 22.61 -42.82
CA ILE A 11 -7.46 23.18 -41.47
C ILE A 11 -6.43 22.41 -40.64
N LEU A 12 -5.28 23.05 -40.40
CA LEU A 12 -4.26 22.57 -39.48
C LEU A 12 -4.78 22.78 -38.06
N ILE A 13 -5.56 21.83 -37.53
CA ILE A 13 -5.90 21.80 -36.11
C ILE A 13 -4.67 21.24 -35.40
N ILE A 14 -3.79 22.14 -34.95
CA ILE A 14 -2.80 21.83 -33.93
C ILE A 14 -3.59 21.60 -32.65
N SER A 15 -3.94 20.34 -32.38
CA SER A 15 -4.36 19.92 -31.06
C SER A 15 -3.16 20.08 -30.12
N PHE A 16 -3.08 21.26 -29.50
CA PHE A 16 -2.41 21.45 -28.21
C PHE A 16 -3.10 20.51 -27.22
N PHE A 17 -2.66 19.25 -27.19
CA PHE A 17 -2.84 18.45 -26.00
C PHE A 17 -1.96 19.09 -24.94
N SER A 18 -2.57 19.97 -24.15
CA SER A 18 -2.11 20.28 -22.82
C SER A 18 -1.94 18.96 -22.09
N PHE A 19 -0.72 18.43 -22.09
CA PHE A 19 -0.20 17.70 -20.95
C PHE A 19 -0.21 18.71 -19.80
N ALA A 20 -1.39 18.91 -19.21
CA ALA A 20 -1.49 19.29 -17.82
C ALA A 20 -0.94 18.07 -17.08
N GLU A 21 0.39 18.07 -16.99
CA GLU A 21 1.15 17.29 -16.05
C GLU A 21 0.41 17.42 -14.72
N THR A 22 -0.24 16.34 -14.31
CA THR A 22 -0.84 16.18 -12.99
C THR A 22 0.31 16.17 -11.98
N GLN A 23 0.94 17.34 -11.79
CA GLN A 23 1.87 17.61 -10.71
C GLN A 23 1.06 17.58 -9.42
N SER A 24 0.91 16.36 -8.90
CA SER A 24 1.19 16.01 -7.52
C SER A 24 0.69 17.05 -6.50
N ARG A 25 -0.56 16.90 -6.07
CA ARG A 25 -1.11 17.58 -4.88
C ARG A 25 -0.39 17.17 -3.56
N THR A 26 0.63 16.31 -3.59
CA THR A 26 1.17 15.61 -2.42
C THR A 26 2.44 16.22 -1.82
N HIS A 27 2.98 17.32 -2.36
CA HIS A 27 4.27 17.88 -1.88
C HIS A 27 4.19 18.93 -0.76
N LYS A 28 3.01 19.18 -0.16
CA LYS A 28 2.88 20.23 0.87
C LYS A 28 3.03 19.79 2.33
N TYR A 29 2.98 18.49 2.62
CA TYR A 29 2.93 18.01 4.01
C TYR A 29 4.16 17.19 4.37
N ALA A 30 4.71 17.46 5.56
CA ALA A 30 5.83 16.69 6.08
C ALA A 30 5.41 15.23 6.30
N ILE A 31 6.23 14.32 5.76
CA ILE A 31 6.08 12.87 5.94
C ILE A 31 6.40 12.52 7.40
N LEU A 32 5.51 11.77 8.02
CA LEU A 32 5.65 11.24 9.38
C LEU A 32 6.23 9.83 9.36
N TYR A 33 5.81 9.02 8.39
CA TYR A 33 6.33 7.67 8.16
C TYR A 33 6.18 7.29 6.68
N GLU A 34 7.14 6.55 6.15
CA GLU A 34 7.09 5.99 4.80
C GLU A 34 7.60 4.55 4.85
N PHE A 35 6.76 3.62 4.41
CA PHE A 35 7.21 2.32 3.95
C PHE A 35 7.29 2.39 2.43
N LYS A 36 8.48 2.19 1.86
CA LYS A 36 8.74 2.49 0.45
C LYS A 36 8.18 1.45 -0.50
N GLU A 37 8.49 0.18 -0.28
CA GLU A 37 8.05 -1.00 -1.02
C GLU A 37 8.88 -2.20 -0.54
N TYR A 38 8.44 -3.42 -0.88
CA TYR A 38 9.29 -4.59 -0.73
C TYR A 38 10.53 -4.52 -1.63
N PRO A 39 11.71 -4.97 -1.16
CA PRO A 39 12.90 -5.05 -2.00
C PRO A 39 12.66 -5.92 -3.23
N LYS A 40 13.15 -5.51 -4.40
CA LYS A 40 13.00 -6.30 -5.64
C LYS A 40 13.59 -7.71 -5.56
N SER A 41 14.62 -7.89 -4.73
CA SER A 41 15.29 -9.19 -4.51
C SER A 41 14.38 -10.26 -3.95
N ILE A 42 13.26 -9.88 -3.34
CA ILE A 42 12.28 -10.79 -2.75
C ILE A 42 11.66 -11.74 -3.78
N LEU A 43 11.57 -11.31 -5.05
CA LEU A 43 10.98 -12.10 -6.13
C LEU A 43 11.78 -13.37 -6.46
N SER A 44 13.06 -13.40 -6.08
CA SER A 44 13.95 -14.54 -6.28
C SER A 44 14.16 -15.37 -5.02
N GLU A 45 13.50 -15.01 -3.92
CA GLU A 45 13.68 -15.69 -2.63
C GLU A 45 12.53 -16.64 -2.35
N GLU A 46 12.86 -17.92 -2.20
CA GLU A 46 11.90 -18.97 -1.85
C GLU A 46 11.30 -18.78 -0.45
N HIS A 47 11.98 -18.04 0.44
CA HIS A 47 11.57 -17.85 1.83
C HIS A 47 11.90 -16.44 2.36
N TYR A 48 11.00 -15.48 2.16
CA TYR A 48 11.05 -14.22 2.92
C TYR A 48 10.45 -14.46 4.31
N SER A 49 10.94 -13.81 5.36
CA SER A 49 10.43 -13.99 6.73
C SER A 49 10.15 -12.63 7.39
N LEU A 50 9.40 -12.60 8.51
CA LEU A 50 9.20 -11.35 9.27
C LEU A 50 10.53 -10.78 9.76
N ARG A 51 11.44 -11.65 10.23
CA ARG A 51 12.78 -11.24 10.64
C ARG A 51 13.54 -10.54 9.51
N LYS A 52 13.46 -11.09 8.30
CA LYS A 52 14.09 -10.48 7.12
C LYS A 52 13.41 -9.18 6.70
N PHE A 53 12.07 -9.15 6.72
CA PHE A 53 11.30 -7.93 6.52
C PHE A 53 11.77 -6.80 7.43
N PHE A 54 11.88 -7.05 8.73
CA PHE A 54 12.34 -6.02 9.66
C PHE A 54 13.79 -5.61 9.40
N ALA A 55 14.68 -6.56 9.09
CA ALA A 55 16.08 -6.27 8.77
C ALA A 55 16.22 -5.39 7.51
N ASP A 56 15.56 -5.75 6.41
CA ASP A 56 15.61 -5.02 5.15
C ASP A 56 15.03 -3.61 5.27
N ASN A 57 13.97 -3.47 6.07
CA ASN A 57 13.32 -2.18 6.34
C ASN A 57 13.98 -1.39 7.48
N LYS A 58 15.03 -1.94 8.12
CA LYS A 58 15.73 -1.36 9.28
C LYS A 58 14.77 -1.00 10.42
N GLU A 59 13.73 -1.80 10.59
CA GLU A 59 12.75 -1.64 11.66
C GLU A 59 13.19 -2.45 12.88
N ILE A 60 13.14 -1.82 14.04
CA ILE A 60 13.41 -2.47 15.32
C ILE A 60 12.07 -2.99 15.85
N TYR A 61 12.03 -4.24 16.26
CA TYR A 61 10.84 -4.89 16.79
C TYR A 61 11.18 -5.67 18.06
N ASP A 62 10.16 -5.92 18.87
CA ASP A 62 10.25 -6.77 20.06
C ASP A 62 9.08 -7.75 20.06
N GLU A 63 9.40 -9.03 19.95
CA GLU A 63 8.42 -10.12 19.94
C GLU A 63 7.68 -10.24 21.28
N ASN A 64 8.30 -9.78 22.37
CA ASN A 64 7.73 -9.80 23.72
C ASN A 64 7.04 -8.48 24.11
N ASN A 65 6.90 -7.54 23.18
CA ASN A 65 6.22 -6.28 23.43
C ASN A 65 4.77 -6.54 23.87
N SER A 66 4.39 -6.04 25.05
CA SER A 66 3.04 -6.24 25.59
C SER A 66 1.96 -5.67 24.68
N LEU A 67 2.27 -4.66 23.86
CA LEU A 67 1.34 -4.07 22.89
C LEU A 67 1.05 -4.99 21.70
N ASN A 68 1.81 -6.07 21.50
CA ASN A 68 1.47 -7.12 20.52
C ASN A 68 0.09 -7.73 20.84
N SER A 69 -0.30 -7.78 22.12
CA SER A 69 -1.61 -8.28 22.56
C SER A 69 -2.80 -7.40 22.15
N LEU A 70 -2.56 -6.16 21.70
CA LEU A 70 -3.61 -5.28 21.19
C LEU A 70 -4.05 -5.67 19.78
N PHE A 71 -3.23 -6.46 19.07
CA PHE A 71 -3.62 -6.98 17.77
C PHE A 71 -4.77 -7.96 17.93
N ASN A 72 -5.86 -7.72 17.21
CA ASN A 72 -7.03 -8.59 17.21
C ASN A 72 -7.50 -8.84 15.78
N SER A 73 -7.37 -10.09 15.34
CA SER A 73 -7.79 -10.63 14.04
C SER A 73 -9.30 -10.47 13.79
N ASP A 74 -10.13 -10.55 14.83
CA ASP A 74 -11.60 -10.50 14.74
C ASP A 74 -12.16 -9.08 14.55
N THR A 75 -11.33 -8.05 14.72
CA THR A 75 -11.79 -6.67 14.49
C THR A 75 -12.20 -6.48 13.02
N PRO A 76 -13.33 -5.82 12.72
CA PRO A 76 -13.72 -5.55 11.35
C PRO A 76 -12.71 -4.65 10.63
N LEU A 77 -12.38 -4.99 9.39
CA LEU A 77 -11.55 -4.18 8.50
C LEU A 77 -12.41 -3.09 7.84
N GLN A 78 -11.95 -1.84 7.83
CA GLN A 78 -12.69 -0.74 7.20
C GLN A 78 -12.42 -0.60 5.69
N GLY A 79 -11.37 -1.23 5.16
CA GLY A 79 -11.03 -1.18 3.73
C GLY A 79 -9.85 -2.08 3.34
N MET A 80 -9.85 -2.49 2.05
CA MET A 80 -8.98 -3.38 1.24
C MET A 80 -8.31 -4.54 2.00
N ILE A 81 -8.63 -5.81 1.72
CA ILE A 81 -8.75 -6.48 0.40
C ILE A 81 -10.14 -7.11 0.21
N GLU A 82 -10.83 -6.82 -0.90
CA GLU A 82 -11.87 -7.74 -1.40
C GLU A 82 -11.15 -9.01 -1.87
N HIS A 83 -11.53 -10.16 -1.29
CA HIS A 83 -11.08 -11.52 -1.61
C HIS A 83 -9.89 -12.15 -0.87
N ARG A 84 -9.52 -11.70 0.34
CA ARG A 84 -8.59 -12.50 1.19
C ARG A 84 -9.03 -12.60 2.64
N LYS A 85 -9.01 -13.83 3.16
CA LYS A 85 -8.81 -14.16 4.58
C LYS A 85 -7.91 -15.41 4.62
N PRO A 86 -7.00 -15.56 5.60
CA PRO A 86 -7.23 -15.11 6.98
C PRO A 86 -6.03 -14.51 7.74
N TYR A 87 -6.40 -13.52 8.54
CA TYR A 87 -5.70 -13.03 9.72
C TYR A 87 -5.05 -14.14 10.56
N THR A 88 -3.81 -13.89 11.01
CA THR A 88 -3.23 -14.62 12.13
C THR A 88 -3.64 -13.97 13.45
N ASP A 89 -3.87 -14.75 14.51
CA ASP A 89 -4.09 -14.21 15.86
C ASP A 89 -2.82 -13.60 16.48
N LYS A 90 -1.73 -13.51 15.72
CA LYS A 90 -0.44 -13.00 16.14
C LYS A 90 0.11 -12.07 15.09
N ALA A 91 0.49 -10.87 15.52
CA ALA A 91 1.26 -9.92 14.74
C ALA A 91 2.29 -9.25 15.63
N ILE A 92 3.34 -8.72 15.01
CA ILE A 92 4.43 -8.03 15.69
C ILE A 92 4.26 -6.53 15.48
N LEU A 93 4.06 -5.78 16.55
CA LEU A 93 4.15 -4.32 16.54
C LEU A 93 5.60 -3.92 16.35
N PHE A 94 5.88 -3.16 15.30
CA PHE A 94 7.22 -2.61 15.05
C PHE A 94 7.24 -1.09 15.00
N LYS A 95 6.07 -0.44 14.86
CA LYS A 95 5.98 1.02 14.89
C LYS A 95 4.77 1.53 15.65
N LYS A 96 5.02 2.45 16.59
CA LYS A 96 4.02 3.35 17.16
C LYS A 96 4.28 4.76 16.64
N ILE A 97 3.26 5.38 16.07
CA ILE A 97 3.32 6.73 15.50
C ILE A 97 2.24 7.58 16.18
N PRO A 98 2.61 8.50 17.10
CA PRO A 98 1.66 9.45 17.66
C PRO A 98 1.17 10.39 16.56
N LEU A 99 -0.15 10.44 16.34
CA LEU A 99 -0.75 11.40 15.41
C LEU A 99 -1.01 12.73 16.10
N ASP A 100 -1.56 12.67 17.31
CA ASP A 100 -1.79 13.81 18.19
C ASP A 100 -1.88 13.33 19.65
N LYS A 101 -2.36 14.20 20.55
CA LYS A 101 -2.51 13.88 21.99
C LYS A 101 -3.54 12.78 22.31
N ASN A 102 -4.41 12.45 21.36
CA ASN A 102 -5.55 11.54 21.53
C ASN A 102 -5.42 10.28 20.67
N LEU A 103 -4.67 10.30 19.56
CA LEU A 103 -4.64 9.23 18.58
C LEU A 103 -3.22 8.71 18.32
N ASN A 104 -3.12 7.40 18.13
CA ASN A 104 -1.90 6.72 17.73
C ASN A 104 -2.18 5.79 16.54
N ILE A 105 -1.23 5.73 15.61
CA ILE A 105 -1.11 4.66 14.63
C ILE A 105 -0.18 3.59 15.18
N PHE A 106 -0.62 2.34 15.10
CA PHE A 106 0.18 1.16 15.39
C PHE A 106 0.35 0.38 14.07
N LEU A 107 1.59 0.11 13.69
CA LEU A 107 1.91 -0.70 12.52
C LEU A 107 2.33 -2.09 12.97
N PHE A 108 1.53 -3.06 12.58
CA PHE A 108 1.75 -4.48 12.85
C PHE A 108 2.22 -5.16 11.57
N ALA A 109 3.14 -6.11 11.71
CA ALA A 109 3.51 -7.01 10.63
C ALA A 109 3.22 -8.46 11.00
N TYR A 110 2.64 -9.23 10.08
CA TYR A 110 2.37 -10.65 10.25
C TYR A 110 2.50 -11.42 8.93
N TRP A 111 2.51 -12.73 9.01
CA TRP A 111 2.42 -13.62 7.85
C TRP A 111 1.00 -14.13 7.69
N ASP A 112 0.46 -14.09 6.49
CA ASP A 112 -0.75 -14.84 6.16
C ASP A 112 -0.34 -16.21 5.59
N HIS A 113 -0.48 -17.27 6.39
CA HIS A 113 -0.03 -18.62 6.08
C HIS A 113 -1.13 -19.55 5.54
N ASN A 114 -2.38 -19.10 5.42
CA ASN A 114 -3.51 -20.03 5.33
C ASN A 114 -4.03 -20.30 3.90
N ASP A 115 -3.27 -19.92 2.87
CA ASP A 115 -3.65 -20.21 1.48
C ASP A 115 -2.88 -21.40 0.90
N GLN A 116 -3.57 -22.18 0.06
CA GLN A 116 -2.96 -23.27 -0.72
C GLN A 116 -1.96 -22.74 -1.77
N ASP A 117 -1.97 -21.42 -2.02
CA ASP A 117 -1.01 -20.68 -2.87
C ASP A 117 0.06 -19.91 -2.05
N SER A 118 0.21 -20.23 -0.76
CA SER A 118 1.12 -19.57 0.22
C SER A 118 2.61 -19.60 -0.11
N TYR A 119 3.02 -20.24 -1.20
CA TYR A 119 4.43 -20.41 -1.57
C TYR A 119 5.17 -19.08 -1.82
N TYR A 120 4.45 -17.96 -2.01
CA TYR A 120 5.07 -16.65 -2.25
C TYR A 120 4.39 -15.49 -1.52
N ASN A 121 3.62 -15.72 -0.46
CA ASN A 121 3.05 -14.58 0.27
C ASN A 121 4.17 -13.66 0.77
N LEU A 122 3.90 -12.36 0.82
CA LEU A 122 4.77 -11.41 1.49
C LEU A 122 4.19 -11.13 2.88
N PRO A 123 5.01 -10.68 3.84
CA PRO A 123 4.49 -10.15 5.10
C PRO A 123 3.39 -9.12 4.83
N THR A 124 2.42 -9.04 5.71
CA THR A 124 1.35 -8.05 5.65
C THR A 124 1.63 -6.98 6.69
N LEU A 125 1.59 -5.72 6.29
CA LEU A 125 1.64 -4.55 7.16
C LEU A 125 0.22 -4.01 7.35
N GLU A 126 -0.26 -4.11 8.57
CA GLU A 126 -1.57 -3.60 8.96
C GLU A 126 -1.42 -2.33 9.81
N MET A 127 -2.14 -1.30 9.41
CA MET A 127 -2.23 -0.05 10.14
C MET A 127 -3.50 -0.07 10.99
N GLN A 128 -3.33 0.05 12.31
CA GLN A 128 -4.43 0.15 13.26
C GLN A 128 -4.40 1.48 14.01
N ILE A 129 -5.56 2.09 14.21
CA ILE A 129 -5.73 3.35 14.93
C ILE A 129 -6.25 3.06 16.33
N PHE A 130 -5.56 3.62 17.32
CA PHE A 130 -5.93 3.51 18.72
C PHE A 130 -6.08 4.89 19.36
N ASP A 131 -6.97 5.01 20.33
CA ASP A 131 -7.01 6.18 21.20
C ASP A 131 -5.82 6.22 22.18
N LYS A 132 -5.73 7.27 22.98
CA LYS A 132 -4.69 7.44 24.01
C LYS A 132 -4.72 6.37 25.11
N ASN A 133 -5.83 5.66 25.27
CA ASN A 133 -6.02 4.58 26.24
C ASN A 133 -5.84 3.19 25.61
N TYR A 134 -5.39 3.12 24.36
CA TYR A 134 -5.25 1.89 23.58
C TYR A 134 -6.56 1.17 23.27
N ASN A 135 -7.68 1.90 23.20
CA ASN A 135 -8.91 1.37 22.62
C ASN A 135 -8.80 1.41 21.09
N PHE A 136 -9.10 0.28 20.44
CA PHE A 136 -9.15 0.16 18.98
C PHE A 136 -10.24 1.05 18.40
N ILE A 137 -9.96 1.70 17.26
CA ILE A 137 -10.91 2.55 16.54
C ILE A 137 -11.13 2.05 15.10
N SER A 138 -10.05 1.91 14.34
CA SER A 138 -10.12 1.57 12.91
C SER A 138 -8.87 0.84 12.46
N LYS A 139 -8.96 0.15 11.32
CA LYS A 139 -7.80 -0.48 10.68
C LYS A 139 -7.94 -0.59 9.17
N ILE A 140 -6.78 -0.71 8.52
CA ILE A 140 -6.63 -0.97 7.09
C ILE A 140 -5.36 -1.81 6.84
N ILE A 141 -5.40 -2.69 5.85
CA ILE A 141 -4.19 -3.33 5.35
C ILE A 141 -3.46 -2.29 4.49
N ALA A 142 -2.29 -1.87 4.93
CA ALA A 142 -1.52 -0.81 4.30
C ALA A 142 -0.52 -1.34 3.27
N VAL A 143 0.00 -2.55 3.49
CA VAL A 143 0.88 -3.26 2.56
C VAL A 143 0.56 -4.74 2.65
N ASP A 144 0.37 -5.38 1.51
CA ASP A 144 0.19 -6.82 1.34
C ASP A 144 0.75 -7.22 -0.03
N GLY A 145 0.77 -8.52 -0.30
CA GLY A 145 1.06 -9.03 -1.64
C GLY A 145 1.54 -10.47 -1.65
N ALA A 146 1.79 -10.96 -2.85
CA ALA A 146 2.52 -12.18 -3.10
C ALA A 146 3.62 -11.89 -4.15
N ALA A 147 4.72 -12.64 -4.09
CA ALA A 147 5.78 -12.69 -5.09
C ALA A 147 5.48 -13.80 -6.11
N ALA A 148 4.32 -13.74 -6.76
CA ALA A 148 3.88 -14.71 -7.77
C ALA A 148 3.94 -14.11 -9.19
N GLU A 149 3.36 -14.81 -10.17
CA GLU A 149 3.23 -14.35 -11.57
C GLU A 149 2.75 -12.91 -11.64
N CYS A 150 1.77 -12.55 -10.80
CA CYS A 150 1.38 -11.18 -10.51
C CYS A 150 1.89 -10.79 -9.12
N SER A 151 2.83 -9.85 -9.09
CA SER A 151 3.41 -9.30 -7.88
C SER A 151 2.84 -7.92 -7.56
N TYR A 152 2.40 -7.73 -6.32
CA TYR A 152 1.94 -6.44 -5.81
C TYR A 152 3.03 -5.78 -4.98
N ARG A 153 3.47 -4.59 -5.42
CA ARG A 153 4.33 -3.71 -4.62
C ARG A 153 3.49 -2.58 -4.08
N LYS A 154 3.32 -2.56 -2.76
CA LYS A 154 2.62 -1.49 -2.07
C LYS A 154 3.60 -0.58 -1.33
N LYS A 155 3.26 0.69 -1.36
CA LYS A 155 3.94 1.77 -0.69
C LYS A 155 2.93 2.52 0.17
N ILE A 156 3.30 2.86 1.40
CA ILE A 156 2.49 3.76 2.23
C ILE A 156 3.31 4.97 2.65
N ARG A 157 2.69 6.15 2.54
CA ARG A 157 3.18 7.38 3.18
C ARG A 157 2.13 7.95 4.10
N ILE A 158 2.50 8.17 5.36
CA ILE A 158 1.69 8.81 6.38
C ILE A 158 2.22 10.22 6.59
N TYR A 159 1.34 11.22 6.57
CA TYR A 159 1.69 12.63 6.71
C TYR A 159 1.31 13.17 8.09
N LYS A 160 1.98 14.25 8.51
CA LYS A 160 1.70 14.90 9.81
C LYS A 160 0.28 15.45 9.95
N ASN A 161 -0.42 15.73 8.85
CA ASN A 161 -1.79 16.25 8.85
C ASN A 161 -2.86 15.15 8.84
N LYS A 162 -2.54 13.95 9.35
CA LYS A 162 -3.45 12.78 9.41
C LYS A 162 -3.90 12.23 8.04
N LYS A 163 -3.32 12.71 6.94
CA LYS A 163 -3.49 12.11 5.62
C LYS A 163 -2.53 10.96 5.41
N PHE A 164 -2.88 10.02 4.56
CA PHE A 164 -1.95 9.02 4.06
C PHE A 164 -2.33 8.56 2.65
N GLU A 165 -1.34 8.06 1.90
CA GLU A 165 -1.54 7.48 0.58
C GLU A 165 -1.03 6.04 0.56
N ILE A 166 -1.73 5.19 -0.19
CA ILE A 166 -1.29 3.84 -0.53
C ILE A 166 -1.12 3.81 -2.05
N THR A 167 0.11 3.61 -2.51
CA THR A 167 0.41 3.38 -3.91
C THR A 167 0.60 1.90 -4.13
N GLU A 168 -0.16 1.34 -5.06
CA GLU A 168 -0.17 -0.05 -5.48
C GLU A 168 0.40 -0.12 -6.90
N ALA A 169 1.45 -0.90 -7.07
CA ALA A 169 2.02 -1.22 -8.36
C ALA A 169 1.93 -2.74 -8.57
N GLU A 170 1.12 -3.16 -9.53
CA GLU A 170 0.95 -4.56 -9.92
C GLU A 170 1.81 -4.83 -11.15
N TYR A 171 2.58 -5.91 -11.09
CA TYR A 171 3.43 -6.39 -12.17
C TYR A 171 3.13 -7.85 -12.43
N CYS A 172 2.56 -8.17 -13.58
CA CYS A 172 2.35 -9.55 -14.00
C CYS A 172 3.35 -9.95 -15.06
N ILE A 173 4.03 -11.07 -14.84
CA ILE A 173 4.97 -11.69 -15.78
C ILE A 173 4.43 -13.04 -16.23
N ASP A 174 4.70 -13.39 -17.47
CA ASP A 174 4.52 -14.73 -17.99
C ASP A 174 5.68 -15.60 -17.48
N ILE A 175 5.37 -16.63 -16.66
CA ILE A 175 6.39 -17.48 -16.02
C ILE A 175 7.17 -18.37 -16.97
N GLU A 176 6.66 -18.62 -18.18
CA GLU A 176 7.33 -19.47 -19.17
C GLU A 176 8.34 -18.65 -19.98
N THR A 177 8.06 -17.36 -20.17
CA THR A 177 8.82 -16.48 -21.07
C THR A 177 9.51 -15.30 -20.38
N ASP A 178 9.31 -15.12 -19.08
CA ASP A 178 9.74 -13.97 -18.26
C ASP A 178 9.30 -12.61 -18.83
N LYS A 179 8.24 -12.57 -19.65
CA LYS A 179 7.76 -11.34 -20.29
C LYS A 179 6.75 -10.62 -19.42
N LEU A 180 6.92 -9.31 -19.29
CA LEU A 180 5.91 -8.45 -18.66
C LEU A 180 4.61 -8.50 -19.47
N MET A 181 3.54 -8.96 -18.84
CA MET A 181 2.19 -9.02 -19.40
C MET A 181 1.42 -7.74 -19.11
N THR A 182 1.40 -7.32 -17.85
CA THR A 182 0.65 -6.16 -17.39
C THR A 182 1.40 -5.42 -16.30
N GLU A 183 1.30 -4.09 -16.34
CA GLU A 183 1.76 -3.20 -15.28
C GLU A 183 0.64 -2.21 -14.99
N GLN A 184 0.22 -2.13 -13.74
CA GLN A 184 -0.80 -1.18 -13.29
C GLN A 184 -0.29 -0.40 -12.09
N HIS A 185 -0.60 0.90 -12.06
CA HIS A 185 -0.26 1.80 -10.96
C HIS A 185 -1.50 2.51 -10.48
N LYS A 186 -1.78 2.42 -9.18
CA LYS A 186 -2.91 3.09 -8.53
C LYS A 186 -2.43 3.74 -7.25
N THR A 187 -2.78 5.01 -7.04
CA THR A 187 -2.60 5.66 -5.75
C THR A 187 -3.96 5.99 -5.18
N SER A 188 -4.22 5.48 -3.97
CA SER A 188 -5.42 5.75 -3.20
C SER A 188 -5.09 6.70 -2.06
N TYR A 189 -5.95 7.70 -1.83
CA TYR A 189 -5.76 8.76 -0.84
C TYR A 189 -6.76 8.60 0.30
N TYR A 190 -6.26 8.77 1.52
CA TYR A 190 -7.04 8.59 2.73
C TYR A 190 -6.73 9.68 3.76
N PHE A 191 -7.65 9.87 4.70
CA PHE A 191 -7.42 10.68 5.88
C PHE A 191 -8.01 10.03 7.14
N ILE A 192 -7.41 10.36 8.28
CA ILE A 192 -7.87 9.94 9.60
C ILE A 192 -8.58 11.12 10.24
N ASP A 193 -9.87 10.95 10.56
CA ASP A 193 -10.67 12.00 11.19
C ASP A 193 -10.27 12.24 12.66
N ASP A 194 -10.88 13.22 13.31
CA ASP A 194 -10.59 13.53 14.72
C ASP A 194 -11.05 12.47 15.71
N LYS A 195 -11.89 11.52 15.27
CA LYS A 195 -12.31 10.36 16.05
C LYS A 195 -11.42 9.13 15.78
N GLY A 196 -10.49 9.21 14.84
CA GLY A 196 -9.61 8.12 14.43
C GLY A 196 -10.16 7.20 13.36
N ASN A 197 -11.28 7.53 12.70
CA ASN A 197 -11.80 6.74 11.59
C ASN A 197 -11.00 7.02 10.31
N ILE A 198 -10.75 5.96 9.54
CA ILE A 198 -10.09 6.06 8.24
C ILE A 198 -11.17 6.31 7.18
N ASN A 199 -10.95 7.32 6.34
CA ASN A 199 -11.88 7.72 5.28
C ASN A 199 -11.13 7.86 3.96
N PHE A 200 -11.79 7.51 2.86
CA PHE A 200 -11.31 7.76 1.50
C PHE A 200 -11.50 9.24 1.13
N GLU A 201 -10.55 9.84 0.40
CA GLU A 201 -10.61 11.24 -0.07
C GLU A 201 -11.36 11.41 -1.40
#